data_AF-A0A7V9B815-F1
#
_entry.id   AF-A0A7V9B815-F1
#
_cell.length_a   1.000
_cell.length_b   1.000
_cell.length_c   1.000
_cell.angle_alpha   90.00
_cell.angle_beta   90.00
_cell.angle_gamma   90.00
#
_symmetry.space_group_name_H-M   'P 1'
#
loop_
_entity.id
_entity.type
_entity.pdbx_description
1 polymer ?
#
loop_
_entity_poly.entity_id
_entity_poly.type
_entity_poly.pdbx_seq_one_letter_code
_entity_poly.pdbx_strand_id
1 'polypeptide(L)'
;MNIRRSLISVVMVAFLVSLTATSGAAQVNLCVNVFGGNQLQLGTARCDSDGSSIAIARGSESRASAFGSSVARAFGNHSVAMAENNSIATVFGNNSQADASGGSNNLARVHGNNSLAYARDGDNNTAIIDGDDNVVYAQLGNGNSISIAGNGNVAFAAGGDNNTVAIIGMLNNARAVEGSGNTAVIDGDNNQSNAWFGDGNTATSIGNDSTATAGDGDDNIASATGTESIAVAIEGNTNTATVEGDASDAYAWFGDENTAYVDGNDSTATAGGVDSTSLGNGNTATVEGDGSFASASAPDGFEKIVVGDGQGGFCTVND
;
A
#
# COMPACT_ATOMS: atom_id res chain seq x y z
N MET A 1 73.95 -2.28 -38.67
CA MET A 1 74.22 -0.89 -38.25
C MET A 1 73.29 0.03 -39.02
N ASN A 2 72.22 0.47 -38.34
CA ASN A 2 71.47 1.72 -38.50
C ASN A 2 71.27 2.40 -39.88
N ILE A 3 69.96 2.63 -40.18
CA ILE A 3 69.31 3.94 -40.52
C ILE A 3 69.49 4.39 -42.00
N ARG A 4 68.48 4.80 -42.81
CA ARG A 4 67.05 5.21 -42.68
C ARG A 4 66.42 5.43 -44.08
N ARG A 5 65.07 5.26 -44.16
CA ARG A 5 64.04 6.03 -44.92
C ARG A 5 64.14 6.04 -46.48
N SER A 6 63.08 5.93 -47.28
CA SER A 6 61.78 6.61 -47.25
C SER A 6 60.80 6.02 -48.29
N LEU A 7 59.51 6.04 -47.91
CA LEU A 7 58.23 6.00 -48.66
C LEU A 7 58.20 5.61 -50.15
N ILE A 8 57.35 4.63 -50.50
CA ILE A 8 56.39 4.72 -51.63
C ILE A 8 55.05 4.08 -51.21
N SER A 9 53.99 4.89 -51.32
CA SER A 9 52.58 4.54 -51.14
C SER A 9 52.12 3.47 -52.12
N VAL A 10 51.40 2.45 -51.65
CA VAL A 10 50.45 1.70 -52.48
C VAL A 10 49.12 1.67 -51.74
N VAL A 11 48.18 2.41 -52.32
CA VAL A 11 46.75 2.41 -52.01
C VAL A 11 46.21 1.01 -52.28
N MET A 12 45.68 0.35 -51.26
CA MET A 12 44.84 -0.84 -51.41
C MET A 12 43.46 -0.52 -50.88
N VAL A 13 42.53 -0.55 -51.83
CA VAL A 13 41.13 -0.17 -51.78
C VAL A 13 40.41 -0.86 -50.62
N ALA A 14 39.83 -0.05 -49.74
CA ALA A 14 38.83 -0.49 -48.78
C ALA A 14 37.61 -1.01 -49.53
N PHE A 15 37.33 -2.31 -49.46
CA PHE A 15 36.05 -2.85 -49.87
C PHE A 15 35.04 -2.55 -48.76
N LEU A 16 34.41 -1.37 -48.86
CA LEU A 16 33.18 -1.05 -48.17
C LEU A 16 32.11 -2.03 -48.68
N VAL A 17 31.87 -3.11 -47.93
CA VAL A 17 30.56 -3.75 -47.98
C VAL A 17 29.69 -2.94 -47.05
N SER A 18 28.92 -2.03 -47.64
CA SER A 18 27.76 -1.43 -47.01
C SER A 18 26.80 -2.55 -46.62
N LEU A 19 26.87 -3.01 -45.37
CA LEU A 19 25.82 -3.82 -44.78
C LEU A 19 24.68 -2.88 -44.35
N THR A 20 23.97 -2.34 -45.34
CA THR A 20 22.66 -1.75 -45.14
C THR A 20 21.64 -2.89 -44.98
N ALA A 21 21.70 -3.57 -43.84
CA ALA A 21 20.59 -4.36 -43.35
C ALA A 21 19.74 -3.50 -42.42
N THR A 22 19.07 -2.50 -42.99
CA THR A 22 17.87 -1.93 -42.36
C THR A 22 16.73 -2.90 -42.60
N SER A 23 16.60 -3.89 -41.71
CA SER A 23 15.34 -4.61 -41.52
C SER A 23 14.83 -4.24 -40.13
N GLY A 24 13.96 -3.23 -40.08
CA GLY A 24 13.25 -2.76 -38.88
C GLY A 24 12.19 -3.77 -38.41
N ALA A 25 12.60 -5.01 -38.16
CA ALA A 25 11.85 -5.93 -37.33
C ALA A 25 12.21 -5.61 -35.88
N ALA A 26 11.24 -5.20 -35.08
CA ALA A 26 11.45 -5.03 -33.64
C ALA A 26 12.09 -6.31 -33.09
N GLN A 27 13.29 -6.21 -32.52
CA GLN A 27 13.97 -7.36 -31.95
C GLN A 27 13.08 -7.93 -30.84
N VAL A 28 12.73 -9.21 -30.95
CA VAL A 28 11.93 -9.89 -29.93
C VAL A 28 12.78 -9.99 -28.67
N ASN A 29 12.34 -9.35 -27.58
CA ASN A 29 12.92 -9.48 -26.25
C ASN A 29 12.08 -10.46 -25.45
N LEU A 30 12.53 -11.72 -25.38
CA LEU A 30 11.81 -12.80 -24.75
C LEU A 30 12.79 -13.78 -24.11
N CYS A 31 12.57 -14.10 -22.85
CA CYS A 31 13.18 -15.24 -22.18
C CYS A 31 12.10 -16.17 -21.63
N VAL A 32 12.29 -17.47 -21.81
CA VAL A 32 11.44 -18.52 -21.23
C VAL A 32 12.37 -19.57 -20.63
N ASN A 33 12.30 -19.80 -19.32
CA ASN A 33 12.95 -20.90 -18.63
C ASN A 33 11.88 -21.63 -17.81
N VAL A 34 11.77 -22.93 -18.04
CA VAL A 34 10.72 -23.78 -17.47
C VAL A 34 11.39 -25.06 -17.01
N PHE A 35 11.24 -25.37 -15.72
CA PHE A 35 11.78 -26.57 -15.08
C PHE A 35 13.29 -26.73 -15.28
N GLY A 36 14.05 -25.62 -15.30
CA GLY A 36 15.51 -25.59 -15.33
C GLY A 36 16.18 -26.23 -16.56
N GLY A 37 15.40 -26.66 -17.56
CA GLY A 37 15.89 -27.53 -18.63
C GLY A 37 16.03 -26.86 -20.00
N ASN A 38 15.16 -25.92 -20.35
CA ASN A 38 15.15 -25.29 -21.68
C ASN A 38 14.97 -23.77 -21.57
N GLN A 39 16.06 -23.04 -21.84
CA GLN A 39 16.05 -21.59 -21.90
C GLN A 39 15.93 -21.13 -23.36
N LEU A 40 14.80 -20.53 -23.73
CA LEU A 40 14.73 -19.66 -24.90
C LEU A 40 15.18 -18.27 -24.45
N GLN A 41 16.16 -17.69 -25.12
CA GLN A 41 16.69 -16.37 -24.80
C GLN A 41 16.84 -15.56 -26.09
N LEU A 42 16.00 -14.54 -26.27
CA LEU A 42 15.97 -13.64 -27.42
C LEU A 42 16.12 -12.19 -26.92
N GLY A 43 17.01 -11.43 -27.54
CA GLY A 43 17.24 -10.03 -27.18
C GLY A 43 17.79 -9.86 -25.76
N THR A 44 17.30 -8.84 -25.04
CA THR A 44 17.83 -8.41 -23.72
C THR A 44 17.04 -8.92 -22.51
N ALA A 45 15.87 -9.53 -22.71
CA ALA A 45 15.06 -10.12 -21.63
C ALA A 45 15.81 -11.27 -20.96
N ARG A 46 15.81 -11.39 -19.63
CA ARG A 46 16.51 -12.48 -18.90
C ARG A 46 15.55 -13.26 -18.03
N CYS A 47 15.79 -14.55 -17.87
CA CYS A 47 14.99 -15.38 -16.98
C CYS A 47 15.80 -16.55 -16.41
N ASP A 48 15.53 -16.90 -15.16
CA ASP A 48 16.17 -18.00 -14.44
C ASP A 48 15.15 -18.79 -13.62
N SER A 49 15.26 -20.11 -13.65
CA SER A 49 14.40 -21.00 -12.89
C SER A 49 15.06 -22.33 -12.57
N ASP A 50 14.74 -22.92 -11.41
CA ASP A 50 15.15 -24.29 -11.08
C ASP A 50 14.30 -25.38 -11.77
N GLY A 51 14.60 -26.64 -11.46
CA GLY A 51 13.94 -27.84 -12.00
C GLY A 51 12.42 -27.94 -11.74
N SER A 52 11.85 -27.06 -10.92
CA SER A 52 10.44 -27.09 -10.49
C SER A 52 9.67 -25.81 -10.82
N SER A 53 10.36 -24.78 -11.29
CA SER A 53 9.81 -23.42 -11.37
C SER A 53 9.62 -22.95 -12.82
N ILE A 54 8.88 -21.85 -12.99
CA ILE A 54 8.61 -21.22 -14.28
C ILE A 54 9.03 -19.75 -14.22
N ALA A 55 9.94 -19.34 -15.10
CA ALA A 55 10.34 -17.94 -15.26
C ALA A 55 10.16 -17.48 -16.71
N ILE A 56 9.36 -16.45 -16.92
CA ILE A 56 9.09 -15.88 -18.25
C ILE A 56 9.28 -14.37 -18.20
N ALA A 57 10.16 -13.84 -19.05
CA ALA A 57 10.40 -12.41 -19.18
C ALA A 57 10.14 -11.96 -20.63
N ARG A 58 9.32 -10.92 -20.84
CA ARG A 58 9.02 -10.37 -22.17
C ARG A 58 9.10 -8.85 -22.10
N GLY A 59 9.93 -8.26 -22.96
CA GLY A 59 10.21 -6.83 -22.98
C GLY A 59 11.71 -6.55 -22.85
N SER A 60 12.16 -5.41 -23.35
CA SER A 60 13.58 -5.05 -23.28
C SER A 60 14.02 -4.97 -21.82
N GLU A 61 15.13 -5.64 -21.48
CA GLU A 61 15.73 -5.62 -20.15
C GLU A 61 14.82 -6.16 -19.03
N SER A 62 13.72 -6.82 -19.38
CA SER A 62 12.86 -7.52 -18.43
C SER A 62 13.58 -8.68 -17.75
N ARG A 63 13.20 -9.00 -16.51
CA ARG A 63 13.81 -10.07 -15.70
C ARG A 63 12.76 -10.89 -14.96
N ALA A 64 12.85 -12.21 -15.03
CA ALA A 64 12.02 -13.12 -14.23
C ALA A 64 12.89 -14.16 -13.52
N SER A 65 12.70 -14.36 -12.22
CA SER A 65 13.47 -15.32 -11.42
C SER A 65 12.53 -16.16 -10.54
N ALA A 66 12.57 -17.48 -10.67
CA ALA A 66 11.66 -18.37 -9.94
C ALA A 66 12.38 -19.59 -9.34
N PHE A 67 12.27 -19.79 -8.04
CA PHE A 67 12.89 -20.93 -7.33
C PHE A 67 11.93 -21.61 -6.36
N GLY A 68 12.11 -22.91 -6.12
CA GLY A 68 11.33 -23.68 -5.16
C GLY A 68 9.87 -23.84 -5.55
N SER A 69 9.58 -24.37 -6.73
CA SER A 69 8.21 -24.57 -7.26
C SER A 69 7.42 -23.27 -7.47
N SER A 70 8.11 -22.19 -7.86
CA SER A 70 7.52 -20.85 -7.98
C SER A 70 7.23 -20.44 -9.42
N VAL A 71 6.46 -19.36 -9.59
CA VAL A 71 6.16 -18.76 -10.90
C VAL A 71 6.52 -17.28 -10.91
N ALA A 72 7.42 -16.90 -11.81
CA ALA A 72 7.77 -15.50 -12.09
C ALA A 72 7.45 -15.12 -13.54
N ARG A 73 6.67 -14.06 -13.73
CA ARG A 73 6.28 -13.55 -15.06
C ARG A 73 6.50 -12.04 -15.12
N ALA A 74 7.40 -11.58 -15.96
CA ALA A 74 7.71 -10.16 -16.11
C ALA A 74 7.41 -9.70 -17.55
N PHE A 75 6.31 -8.98 -17.74
CA PHE A 75 5.85 -8.53 -19.04
C PHE A 75 5.84 -7.00 -19.11
N GLY A 76 6.86 -6.43 -19.75
CA GLY A 76 7.08 -4.99 -19.87
C GLY A 76 8.57 -4.69 -20.05
N ASN A 77 8.90 -3.50 -20.52
CA ASN A 77 10.29 -3.06 -20.56
C ASN A 77 10.76 -2.74 -19.15
N HIS A 78 11.97 -3.18 -18.79
CA HIS A 78 12.54 -3.06 -17.44
C HIS A 78 11.64 -3.63 -16.32
N SER A 79 10.73 -4.54 -16.64
CA SER A 79 9.88 -5.19 -15.62
C SER A 79 10.65 -6.30 -14.89
N VAL A 80 10.43 -6.45 -13.58
CA VAL A 80 11.11 -7.47 -12.75
C VAL A 80 10.09 -8.31 -11.98
N ALA A 81 10.17 -9.64 -12.08
CA ALA A 81 9.40 -10.56 -11.26
C ALA A 81 10.32 -11.54 -10.52
N MET A 82 10.19 -11.65 -9.20
CA MET A 82 10.97 -12.58 -8.37
C MET A 82 10.06 -13.39 -7.45
N ALA A 83 10.15 -14.71 -7.49
CA ALA A 83 9.33 -15.60 -6.67
C ALA A 83 10.13 -16.78 -6.11
N GLU A 84 9.93 -17.09 -4.83
CA GLU A 84 10.64 -18.17 -4.12
C GLU A 84 9.66 -19.02 -3.28
N ASN A 85 9.92 -20.33 -3.15
CA ASN A 85 9.17 -21.28 -2.30
C ASN A 85 7.64 -21.26 -2.48
N ASN A 86 7.16 -21.79 -3.61
CA ASN A 86 5.73 -21.89 -3.96
C ASN A 86 5.03 -20.52 -4.06
N SER A 87 5.79 -19.48 -4.37
CA SER A 87 5.27 -18.12 -4.49
C SER A 87 5.04 -17.73 -5.95
N ILE A 88 4.26 -16.66 -6.15
CA ILE A 88 3.90 -16.15 -7.47
C ILE A 88 4.25 -14.66 -7.54
N ALA A 89 5.07 -14.30 -8.51
CA ALA A 89 5.35 -12.90 -8.86
C ALA A 89 4.98 -12.65 -10.32
N THR A 90 4.11 -11.67 -10.56
CA THR A 90 3.66 -11.33 -11.91
C THR A 90 3.66 -9.81 -12.12
N VAL A 91 4.25 -9.36 -13.23
CA VAL A 91 4.23 -7.97 -13.67
C VAL A 91 3.68 -7.88 -15.08
N PHE A 92 2.71 -6.99 -15.27
CA PHE A 92 2.23 -6.51 -16.55
C PHE A 92 2.35 -4.98 -16.57
N GLY A 93 3.45 -4.46 -17.08
CA GLY A 93 3.73 -3.01 -17.13
C GLY A 93 5.22 -2.70 -17.20
N ASN A 94 5.55 -1.50 -17.67
CA ASN A 94 6.94 -1.06 -17.82
C ASN A 94 7.49 -0.50 -16.51
N ASN A 95 8.78 -0.71 -16.27
CA ASN A 95 9.50 -0.21 -15.07
C ASN A 95 8.85 -0.64 -13.75
N SER A 96 8.18 -1.79 -13.75
CA SER A 96 7.44 -2.29 -12.59
C SER A 96 8.10 -3.53 -12.01
N GLN A 97 7.92 -3.74 -10.71
CA GLN A 97 8.51 -4.87 -9.99
C GLN A 97 7.49 -5.56 -9.09
N ALA A 98 7.41 -6.89 -9.21
CA ALA A 98 6.69 -7.76 -8.28
C ALA A 98 7.70 -8.69 -7.62
N ASP A 99 7.65 -8.79 -6.30
CA ASP A 99 8.58 -9.61 -5.55
C ASP A 99 7.89 -10.35 -4.41
N ALA A 100 7.91 -11.68 -4.51
CA ALA A 100 7.28 -12.63 -3.61
C ALA A 100 8.32 -13.58 -2.98
N SER A 101 9.43 -13.04 -2.46
CA SER A 101 10.53 -13.78 -1.83
C SER A 101 10.42 -13.84 -0.29
N GLY A 102 11.38 -14.48 0.39
CA GLY A 102 11.55 -14.33 1.86
C GLY A 102 10.57 -15.14 2.73
N GLY A 103 9.86 -16.10 2.14
CA GLY A 103 8.97 -17.03 2.82
C GLY A 103 8.31 -17.94 1.80
N SER A 104 7.12 -18.45 2.08
CA SER A 104 6.39 -19.37 1.21
C SER A 104 4.97 -18.89 0.89
N ASN A 105 4.46 -19.29 -0.28
CA ASN A 105 3.09 -19.00 -0.73
C ASN A 105 2.77 -17.51 -0.85
N ASN A 106 3.78 -16.66 -1.07
CA ASN A 106 3.58 -15.24 -1.25
C ASN A 106 3.06 -14.93 -2.66
N LEU A 107 2.24 -13.88 -2.78
CA LEU A 107 1.68 -13.43 -4.04
C LEU A 107 1.99 -11.94 -4.26
N ALA A 108 2.85 -11.63 -5.23
CA ALA A 108 3.08 -10.27 -5.71
C ALA A 108 2.56 -10.11 -7.14
N ARG A 109 1.64 -9.18 -7.37
CA ARG A 109 1.09 -8.90 -8.70
C ARG A 109 1.05 -7.41 -8.97
N VAL A 110 1.59 -7.02 -10.12
CA VAL A 110 1.48 -5.66 -10.66
C VAL A 110 0.82 -5.72 -12.02
N HIS A 111 -0.24 -4.92 -12.20
CA HIS A 111 -0.78 -4.53 -13.48
C HIS A 111 -0.74 -3.00 -13.55
N GLY A 112 0.20 -2.44 -14.29
CA GLY A 112 0.49 -1.01 -14.30
C GLY A 112 1.98 -0.72 -14.41
N ASN A 113 2.30 0.51 -14.79
CA ASN A 113 3.66 1.03 -14.98
C ASN A 113 4.22 1.62 -13.69
N ASN A 114 5.56 1.68 -13.60
CA ASN A 114 6.31 2.33 -12.53
C ASN A 114 5.87 1.90 -11.12
N SER A 115 5.43 0.66 -10.95
CA SER A 115 4.79 0.20 -9.72
C SER A 115 5.60 -0.88 -9.03
N LEU A 116 5.51 -0.91 -7.69
CA LEU A 116 6.28 -1.79 -6.82
C LEU A 116 5.36 -2.60 -5.91
N ALA A 117 5.33 -3.93 -6.07
CA ALA A 117 4.62 -4.83 -5.18
C ALA A 117 5.56 -5.80 -4.47
N TYR A 118 5.75 -5.62 -3.16
CA TYR A 118 6.51 -6.55 -2.32
C TYR A 118 5.56 -7.34 -1.41
N ALA A 119 5.57 -8.66 -1.58
CA ALA A 119 4.93 -9.64 -0.71
C ALA A 119 6.03 -10.53 -0.12
N ARG A 120 6.73 -10.05 0.91
CA ARG A 120 8.00 -10.68 1.34
C ARG A 120 8.07 -11.03 2.81
N ASP A 121 9.13 -11.71 3.22
CA ASP A 121 9.55 -11.87 4.62
C ASP A 121 8.42 -12.38 5.55
N GLY A 122 8.04 -13.63 5.33
CA GLY A 122 6.91 -14.32 5.96
C GLY A 122 6.08 -15.12 4.94
N ASP A 123 5.08 -15.85 5.42
CA ASP A 123 4.27 -16.75 4.61
C ASP A 123 2.89 -16.15 4.24
N ASN A 124 2.39 -16.47 3.05
CA ASN A 124 1.06 -16.08 2.57
C ASN A 124 0.82 -14.56 2.46
N ASN A 125 1.88 -13.76 2.36
CA ASN A 125 1.75 -12.33 2.12
C ASN A 125 1.25 -12.07 0.69
N THR A 126 0.38 -11.08 0.52
CA THR A 126 -0.24 -10.73 -0.76
C THR A 126 -0.09 -9.24 -1.03
N ALA A 127 0.46 -8.89 -2.19
CA ALA A 127 0.59 -7.53 -2.68
C ALA A 127 0.05 -7.45 -4.10
N ILE A 128 -1.07 -6.77 -4.29
CA ILE A 128 -1.76 -6.65 -5.57
C ILE A 128 -1.92 -5.19 -5.95
N ILE A 129 -1.45 -4.84 -7.14
CA ILE A 129 -1.61 -3.51 -7.74
C ILE A 129 -2.35 -3.65 -9.08
N ASP A 130 -3.38 -2.83 -9.26
CA ASP A 130 -4.02 -2.51 -10.53
C ASP A 130 -4.03 -0.97 -10.72
N GLY A 131 -3.07 -0.47 -11.48
CA GLY A 131 -2.84 0.95 -11.74
C GLY A 131 -1.35 1.33 -11.71
N ASP A 132 -1.07 2.56 -12.09
CA ASP A 132 0.29 3.09 -12.31
C ASP A 132 0.83 3.82 -11.07
N ASP A 133 2.16 3.90 -10.97
CA ASP A 133 2.88 4.69 -9.96
C ASP A 133 2.56 4.31 -8.49
N ASN A 134 2.22 3.05 -8.22
CA ASN A 134 1.89 2.58 -6.86
C ASN A 134 3.08 1.91 -6.16
N VAL A 135 3.15 2.04 -4.84
CA VAL A 135 4.19 1.41 -4.00
C VAL A 135 3.54 0.67 -2.83
N VAL A 136 3.73 -0.64 -2.76
CA VAL A 136 3.13 -1.48 -1.71
C VAL A 136 4.11 -2.45 -1.06
N TYR A 137 3.95 -2.61 0.25
CA TYR A 137 4.77 -3.49 1.09
C TYR A 137 3.89 -4.34 2.02
N ALA A 138 3.57 -5.56 1.58
CA ALA A 138 2.98 -6.61 2.41
C ALA A 138 4.11 -7.52 2.91
N GLN A 139 4.62 -7.28 4.13
CA GLN A 139 5.87 -7.90 4.56
C GLN A 139 6.00 -8.00 6.07
N LEU A 140 7.01 -8.73 6.55
CA LEU A 140 7.35 -8.83 7.99
C LEU A 140 6.18 -9.39 8.82
N GLY A 141 5.94 -10.70 8.66
CA GLY A 141 4.85 -11.44 9.28
C GLY A 141 4.07 -12.24 8.23
N ASN A 142 3.00 -12.92 8.64
CA ASN A 142 2.26 -13.85 7.79
C ASN A 142 0.88 -13.31 7.43
N GLY A 143 0.40 -13.62 6.22
CA GLY A 143 -0.97 -13.29 5.80
C GLY A 143 -1.24 -11.79 5.63
N ASN A 144 -0.20 -10.95 5.60
CA ASN A 144 -0.37 -9.52 5.33
C ASN A 144 -0.83 -9.32 3.89
N SER A 145 -1.85 -8.49 3.68
CA SER A 145 -2.54 -8.38 2.39
C SER A 145 -2.74 -6.93 1.99
N ILE A 146 -2.38 -6.59 0.75
CA ILE A 146 -2.63 -5.29 0.14
C ILE A 146 -3.28 -5.48 -1.23
N SER A 147 -4.36 -4.73 -1.47
CA SER A 147 -4.98 -4.61 -2.79
C SER A 147 -5.22 -3.15 -3.14
N ILE A 148 -4.69 -2.72 -4.30
CA ILE A 148 -4.86 -1.36 -4.82
C ILE A 148 -5.54 -1.41 -6.18
N ALA A 149 -6.53 -0.55 -6.36
CA ALA A 149 -7.12 -0.18 -7.65
C ALA A 149 -7.07 1.34 -7.82
N GLY A 150 -6.16 1.83 -8.67
CA GLY A 150 -5.94 3.25 -8.92
C GLY A 150 -4.45 3.61 -8.94
N ASN A 151 -4.12 4.90 -8.95
CA ASN A 151 -2.77 5.38 -9.28
C ASN A 151 -2.10 6.17 -8.16
N GLY A 152 -0.78 6.09 -8.06
CA GLY A 152 0.00 6.98 -7.19
C GLY A 152 -0.17 6.70 -5.69
N ASN A 153 -0.62 5.51 -5.30
CA ASN A 153 -0.90 5.17 -3.92
C ASN A 153 0.32 4.57 -3.22
N VAL A 154 0.37 4.74 -1.90
CA VAL A 154 1.38 4.12 -1.03
C VAL A 154 0.69 3.31 0.06
N ALA A 155 1.04 2.03 0.19
CA ALA A 155 0.43 1.12 1.15
C ALA A 155 1.44 0.25 1.92
N PHE A 156 1.19 0.07 3.22
CA PHE A 156 1.98 -0.80 4.09
C PHE A 156 1.08 -1.72 4.91
N ALA A 157 1.28 -3.03 4.80
CA ALA A 157 0.68 -4.06 5.66
C ALA A 157 1.84 -4.88 6.26
N ALA A 158 2.26 -4.55 7.48
CA ALA A 158 3.53 -5.08 7.99
C ALA A 158 3.69 -5.06 9.51
N GLY A 159 4.67 -5.81 10.02
CA GLY A 159 5.04 -5.75 11.45
C GLY A 159 4.06 -6.51 12.33
N GLY A 160 3.68 -7.72 11.91
CA GLY A 160 2.73 -8.62 12.56
C GLY A 160 1.96 -9.44 11.53
N ASP A 161 0.92 -10.16 11.95
CA ASP A 161 0.20 -11.11 11.09
C ASP A 161 -1.19 -10.58 10.67
N ASN A 162 -1.62 -10.93 9.46
CA ASN A 162 -2.97 -10.67 8.93
C ASN A 162 -3.37 -9.19 8.83
N ASN A 163 -2.41 -8.28 8.69
CA ASN A 163 -2.71 -6.88 8.46
C ASN A 163 -3.22 -6.68 7.02
N THR A 164 -4.25 -5.86 6.85
CA THR A 164 -4.94 -5.69 5.57
C THR A 164 -5.00 -4.24 5.16
N VAL A 165 -4.66 -3.96 3.90
CA VAL A 165 -4.87 -2.65 3.27
C VAL A 165 -5.66 -2.81 1.97
N ALA A 166 -6.70 -2.01 1.82
CA ALA A 166 -7.46 -1.91 0.57
C ALA A 166 -7.57 -0.44 0.15
N ILE A 167 -7.23 -0.15 -1.10
CA ILE A 167 -7.32 1.21 -1.65
C ILE A 167 -8.03 1.17 -2.99
N ILE A 168 -9.04 2.03 -3.14
CA ILE A 168 -9.65 2.40 -4.41
C ILE A 168 -9.50 3.91 -4.56
N GLY A 169 -8.89 4.36 -5.66
CA GLY A 169 -8.65 5.78 -5.94
C GLY A 169 -7.17 6.15 -6.09
N MET A 170 -6.85 7.43 -5.97
CA MET A 170 -5.56 7.99 -6.33
C MET A 170 -4.88 8.75 -5.19
N LEU A 171 -3.54 8.72 -5.20
CA LEU A 171 -2.71 9.53 -4.29
C LEU A 171 -2.95 9.27 -2.80
N ASN A 172 -3.39 8.07 -2.44
CA ASN A 172 -3.71 7.73 -1.06
C ASN A 172 -2.52 7.17 -0.28
N ASN A 173 -2.57 7.31 1.05
CA ASN A 173 -1.63 6.70 1.98
C ASN A 173 -2.36 5.80 2.99
N ALA A 174 -2.13 4.49 2.95
CA ALA A 174 -2.72 3.57 3.90
C ALA A 174 -1.69 2.71 4.63
N ARG A 175 -1.90 2.52 5.93
CA ARG A 175 -1.02 1.74 6.80
C ARG A 175 -1.83 0.85 7.72
N ALA A 176 -1.56 -0.44 7.69
CA ALA A 176 -2.00 -1.43 8.66
C ALA A 176 -0.73 -2.07 9.24
N VAL A 177 -0.21 -1.55 10.35
CA VAL A 177 1.15 -1.88 10.81
C VAL A 177 1.26 -2.15 12.31
N GLU A 178 2.37 -2.77 12.71
CA GLU A 178 2.82 -2.85 14.11
C GLU A 178 1.77 -3.46 15.06
N GLY A 179 1.41 -4.70 14.78
CA GLY A 179 0.33 -5.45 15.42
C GLY A 179 -0.26 -6.47 14.45
N SER A 180 -1.29 -7.19 14.87
CA SER A 180 -1.95 -8.22 14.06
C SER A 180 -3.41 -7.87 13.79
N GLY A 181 -3.89 -8.21 12.60
CA GLY A 181 -5.29 -8.00 12.21
C GLY A 181 -5.68 -6.53 12.01
N ASN A 182 -4.71 -5.61 11.94
CA ASN A 182 -4.99 -4.20 11.66
C ASN A 182 -5.51 -4.05 10.22
N THR A 183 -6.45 -3.13 10.01
CA THR A 183 -7.12 -2.93 8.72
C THR A 183 -7.17 -1.45 8.36
N ALA A 184 -6.66 -1.09 7.18
CA ALA A 184 -6.80 0.25 6.61
C ALA A 184 -7.52 0.20 5.26
N VAL A 185 -8.60 0.97 5.12
CA VAL A 185 -9.44 1.00 3.91
C VAL A 185 -9.57 2.43 3.41
N ILE A 186 -9.34 2.63 2.12
CA ILE A 186 -9.56 3.91 1.45
C ILE A 186 -10.43 3.72 0.22
N ASP A 187 -11.46 4.55 0.08
CA ASP A 187 -12.26 4.70 -1.14
C ASP A 187 -12.39 6.20 -1.50
N GLY A 188 -11.64 6.62 -2.51
CA GLY A 188 -11.56 7.99 -3.02
C GLY A 188 -10.13 8.50 -3.13
N ASP A 189 -9.93 9.81 -3.22
CA ASP A 189 -8.63 10.40 -3.58
C ASP A 189 -7.98 11.22 -2.46
N ASN A 190 -6.66 11.19 -2.41
CA ASN A 190 -5.82 11.98 -1.48
C ASN A 190 -6.14 11.78 0.01
N ASN A 191 -6.58 10.57 0.38
CA ASN A 191 -6.92 10.22 1.75
C ASN A 191 -5.74 9.59 2.50
N GLN A 192 -5.84 9.59 3.83
CA GLN A 192 -4.97 8.86 4.73
C GLN A 192 -5.78 7.93 5.65
N SER A 193 -5.38 6.66 5.75
CA SER A 193 -5.94 5.72 6.73
C SER A 193 -4.83 4.96 7.44
N ASN A 194 -4.70 5.16 8.76
CA ASN A 194 -3.69 4.51 9.58
C ASN A 194 -4.33 3.63 10.66
N ALA A 195 -4.19 2.32 10.53
CA ALA A 195 -4.37 1.36 11.62
C ALA A 195 -2.98 0.91 12.08
N TRP A 196 -2.58 1.29 13.28
CA TRP A 196 -1.20 1.11 13.76
C TRP A 196 -1.15 0.84 15.26
N PHE A 197 -0.10 0.18 15.75
CA PHE A 197 0.16 -0.10 17.17
C PHE A 197 -0.99 -0.79 17.92
N GLY A 198 -0.82 -2.08 18.20
CA GLY A 198 -1.84 -2.92 18.84
C GLY A 198 -2.58 -3.77 17.81
N ASP A 199 -3.49 -4.63 18.27
CA ASP A 199 -4.16 -5.62 17.44
C ASP A 199 -5.60 -5.21 17.09
N GLY A 200 -6.09 -5.60 15.90
CA GLY A 200 -7.50 -5.44 15.51
C GLY A 200 -7.96 -4.02 15.19
N ASN A 201 -7.06 -3.04 15.10
CA ASN A 201 -7.42 -1.65 14.80
C ASN A 201 -7.93 -1.50 13.36
N THR A 202 -8.96 -0.67 13.15
CA THR A 202 -9.57 -0.43 11.84
C THR A 202 -9.66 1.07 11.52
N ALA A 203 -9.04 1.50 10.43
CA ALA A 203 -9.13 2.87 9.93
C ALA A 203 -9.74 2.89 8.51
N THR A 204 -10.81 3.64 8.32
CA THR A 204 -11.53 3.74 7.04
C THR A 204 -11.72 5.20 6.64
N SER A 205 -11.25 5.58 5.44
CA SER A 205 -11.49 6.90 4.86
C SER A 205 -12.24 6.76 3.53
N ILE A 206 -13.43 7.36 3.44
CA ILE A 206 -14.28 7.35 2.25
C ILE A 206 -14.58 8.80 1.85
N GLY A 207 -14.27 9.17 0.61
CA GLY A 207 -14.39 10.53 0.10
C GLY A 207 -13.04 11.09 -0.35
N ASN A 208 -12.78 12.38 -0.14
CA ASN A 208 -11.52 12.99 -0.57
C ASN A 208 -10.87 13.76 0.57
N ASP A 209 -9.54 13.85 0.53
CA ASP A 209 -8.77 14.68 1.47
C ASP A 209 -9.04 14.34 2.96
N SER A 210 -9.47 13.12 3.25
CA SER A 210 -9.93 12.70 4.58
C SER A 210 -8.92 11.81 5.30
N THR A 211 -8.95 11.86 6.63
CA THR A 211 -8.03 11.15 7.51
C THR A 211 -8.78 10.26 8.50
N ALA A 212 -8.41 8.99 8.56
CA ALA A 212 -8.84 8.07 9.62
C ALA A 212 -7.61 7.50 10.33
N THR A 213 -7.58 7.55 11.66
CA THR A 213 -6.48 6.98 12.46
C THR A 213 -7.02 6.17 13.63
N ALA A 214 -6.69 4.88 13.68
CA ALA A 214 -7.02 3.96 14.76
C ALA A 214 -5.75 3.30 15.30
N GLY A 215 -5.52 3.32 16.61
CA GLY A 215 -4.31 2.70 17.17
C GLY A 215 -3.94 3.03 18.60
N ASP A 216 -2.69 2.74 18.95
CA ASP A 216 -2.15 2.91 20.31
C ASP A 216 -3.01 2.16 21.36
N GLY A 217 -3.37 0.93 21.03
CA GLY A 217 -4.18 0.00 21.80
C GLY A 217 -4.91 -0.98 20.87
N ASP A 218 -5.83 -1.79 21.40
CA ASP A 218 -6.48 -2.86 20.64
C ASP A 218 -7.92 -2.50 20.24
N ASP A 219 -8.37 -3.02 19.10
CA ASP A 219 -9.75 -2.96 18.60
C ASP A 219 -10.33 -1.54 18.43
N ASN A 220 -9.49 -0.52 18.18
CA ASN A 220 -9.97 0.83 17.91
C ASN A 220 -10.52 0.96 16.47
N ILE A 221 -11.55 1.80 16.30
CA ILE A 221 -12.23 2.01 15.02
C ILE A 221 -12.29 3.49 14.71
N ALA A 222 -11.73 3.91 13.57
CA ALA A 222 -11.87 5.25 13.03
C ALA A 222 -12.46 5.20 11.62
N SER A 223 -13.57 5.91 11.39
CA SER A 223 -14.26 5.96 10.10
C SER A 223 -14.58 7.40 9.72
N ALA A 224 -13.94 7.92 8.66
CA ALA A 224 -14.22 9.24 8.11
C ALA A 224 -14.92 9.08 6.75
N THR A 225 -16.19 9.48 6.67
CA THR A 225 -16.97 9.52 5.42
C THR A 225 -17.32 10.96 5.09
N GLY A 226 -16.72 11.52 4.04
CA GLY A 226 -16.89 12.91 3.63
C GLY A 226 -15.67 13.46 2.91
N THR A 227 -15.68 14.75 2.61
CA THR A 227 -14.53 15.49 2.08
C THR A 227 -13.90 16.30 3.20
N GLU A 228 -12.56 16.29 3.30
CA GLU A 228 -11.81 17.03 4.33
C GLU A 228 -12.18 16.62 5.78
N SER A 229 -12.54 15.35 6.00
CA SER A 229 -13.05 14.88 7.29
C SER A 229 -12.02 14.06 8.08
N ILE A 230 -12.08 14.14 9.42
CA ILE A 230 -11.08 13.54 10.31
C ILE A 230 -11.76 12.65 11.35
N ALA A 231 -11.39 11.38 11.42
CA ALA A 231 -11.76 10.46 12.49
C ALA A 231 -10.51 9.91 13.19
N VAL A 232 -10.45 10.03 14.52
CA VAL A 232 -9.31 9.55 15.32
C VAL A 232 -9.80 8.78 16.54
N ALA A 233 -9.41 7.52 16.65
CA ALA A 233 -9.67 6.64 17.79
C ALA A 233 -8.35 6.04 18.30
N ILE A 234 -7.79 6.61 19.36
CA ILE A 234 -6.43 6.26 19.81
C ILE A 234 -6.31 6.19 21.34
N GLU A 235 -5.17 5.67 21.80
CA GLU A 235 -4.70 5.74 23.20
C GLU A 235 -5.66 5.05 24.19
N GLY A 236 -5.92 3.78 23.94
CA GLY A 236 -6.82 2.93 24.71
C GLY A 236 -7.37 1.80 23.84
N ASN A 237 -8.29 1.01 24.37
CA ASN A 237 -8.89 -0.11 23.65
C ASN A 237 -10.35 0.19 23.31
N THR A 238 -10.79 -0.31 22.15
CA THR A 238 -12.20 -0.25 21.73
C THR A 238 -12.75 1.18 21.63
N ASN A 239 -11.91 2.17 21.36
CA ASN A 239 -12.34 3.52 21.05
C ASN A 239 -12.93 3.56 19.64
N THR A 240 -14.00 4.35 19.45
CA THR A 240 -14.71 4.49 18.18
C THR A 240 -14.88 5.96 17.83
N ALA A 241 -14.35 6.38 16.67
CA ALA A 241 -14.56 7.69 16.09
C ALA A 241 -15.21 7.55 14.72
N THR A 242 -16.34 8.20 14.49
CA THR A 242 -17.08 8.13 13.23
C THR A 242 -17.51 9.53 12.80
N VAL A 243 -17.22 9.86 11.54
CA VAL A 243 -17.71 11.06 10.85
C VAL A 243 -18.50 10.63 9.62
N GLU A 244 -19.71 11.18 9.50
CA GLU A 244 -20.55 11.19 8.31
C GLU A 244 -20.88 12.66 7.97
N GLY A 245 -20.09 13.26 7.09
CA GLY A 245 -20.22 14.67 6.72
C GLY A 245 -18.90 15.27 6.27
N ASP A 246 -18.95 16.41 5.57
CA ASP A 246 -17.78 17.13 5.06
C ASP A 246 -17.19 18.06 6.14
N ALA A 247 -15.88 18.28 6.06
CA ALA A 247 -15.12 19.19 6.92
C ALA A 247 -15.40 19.00 8.42
N SER A 248 -15.52 17.73 8.84
CA SER A 248 -15.99 17.35 10.17
C SER A 248 -15.05 16.40 10.88
N ASP A 249 -15.10 16.46 12.21
CA ASP A 249 -14.09 15.88 13.07
C ASP A 249 -14.71 15.02 14.19
N ALA A 250 -14.30 13.76 14.32
CA ALA A 250 -14.62 12.91 15.46
C ALA A 250 -13.34 12.44 16.15
N TYR A 251 -13.25 12.66 17.46
CA TYR A 251 -12.10 12.21 18.23
C TYR A 251 -12.51 11.41 19.49
N ALA A 252 -12.12 10.14 19.53
CA ALA A 252 -12.17 9.28 20.70
C ALA A 252 -10.73 9.09 21.23
N TRP A 253 -10.38 9.84 22.28
CA TRP A 253 -9.03 9.91 22.85
C TRP A 253 -8.85 8.96 24.06
N PHE A 254 -7.74 9.17 24.78
CA PHE A 254 -7.34 8.59 26.07
C PHE A 254 -8.45 7.89 26.87
N GLY A 255 -8.22 6.61 27.16
CA GLY A 255 -9.12 5.75 27.91
C GLY A 255 -9.76 4.70 27.00
N ASP A 256 -10.50 3.77 27.60
CA ASP A 256 -11.13 2.66 26.88
C ASP A 256 -12.61 2.97 26.56
N GLU A 257 -13.13 2.36 25.50
CA GLU A 257 -14.56 2.36 25.15
C GLU A 257 -15.16 3.76 24.88
N ASN A 258 -14.36 4.74 24.47
CA ASN A 258 -14.86 6.07 24.11
C ASN A 258 -15.47 6.10 22.71
N THR A 259 -16.57 6.84 22.54
CA THR A 259 -17.30 6.96 21.28
C THR A 259 -17.49 8.43 20.89
N ALA A 260 -16.93 8.85 19.75
CA ALA A 260 -17.20 10.15 19.14
C ALA A 260 -17.90 9.95 17.79
N TYR A 261 -19.06 10.58 17.62
CA TYR A 261 -19.89 10.44 16.43
C TYR A 261 -20.33 11.80 15.91
N VAL A 262 -20.15 12.03 14.61
CA VAL A 262 -20.65 13.20 13.89
C VAL A 262 -21.47 12.74 12.70
N ASP A 263 -22.70 13.22 12.61
CA ASP A 263 -23.56 13.22 11.42
C ASP A 263 -23.92 14.68 11.11
N GLY A 264 -23.27 15.26 10.09
CA GLY A 264 -23.38 16.68 9.75
C GLY A 264 -22.06 17.26 9.26
N ASN A 265 -22.13 18.41 8.59
CA ASN A 265 -20.97 19.13 8.06
C ASN A 265 -20.43 20.16 9.07
N ASP A 266 -19.17 20.56 8.90
CA ASP A 266 -18.51 21.58 9.72
C ASP A 266 -18.65 21.33 11.24
N SER A 267 -18.63 20.07 11.65
CA SER A 267 -19.04 19.64 12.99
C SER A 267 -17.95 18.88 13.74
N THR A 268 -18.05 18.82 15.06
CA THR A 268 -17.01 18.18 15.90
C THR A 268 -17.58 17.44 17.09
N ALA A 269 -17.17 16.17 17.25
CA ALA A 269 -17.42 15.38 18.46
C ALA A 269 -16.10 14.99 19.14
N THR A 270 -16.03 15.11 20.47
CA THR A 270 -14.85 14.68 21.24
C THR A 270 -15.26 13.89 22.48
N ALA A 271 -14.76 12.66 22.60
CA ALA A 271 -14.97 11.77 23.73
C ALA A 271 -13.64 11.31 24.34
N GLY A 272 -13.59 11.16 25.67
CA GLY A 272 -12.47 10.55 26.39
C GLY A 272 -11.71 11.50 27.32
N GLY A 273 -10.51 11.07 27.72
CA GLY A 273 -9.62 11.84 28.58
C GLY A 273 -9.01 13.07 27.90
N VAL A 274 -8.59 14.05 28.70
CA VAL A 274 -7.90 15.25 28.20
C VAL A 274 -6.38 15.09 28.11
N ASP A 275 -5.83 14.08 28.80
CA ASP A 275 -4.42 13.68 28.76
C ASP A 275 -4.24 12.25 29.30
N SER A 276 -3.00 11.75 29.22
CA SER A 276 -2.61 10.41 29.70
C SER A 276 -2.68 10.21 31.22
N THR A 277 -3.02 11.24 31.99
CA THR A 277 -3.17 11.18 33.45
C THR A 277 -4.62 11.33 33.91
N SER A 278 -5.49 11.83 33.02
CA SER A 278 -6.91 12.08 33.24
C SER A 278 -7.70 11.28 32.21
N LEU A 279 -7.55 9.95 32.30
CA LEU A 279 -8.30 9.01 31.48
C LEU A 279 -9.80 9.20 31.71
N GLY A 280 -10.58 9.04 30.65
CA GLY A 280 -12.03 8.92 30.74
C GLY A 280 -12.46 7.73 29.90
N ASN A 281 -13.07 6.74 30.53
CA ASN A 281 -13.55 5.54 29.85
C ASN A 281 -15.06 5.62 29.56
N GLY A 282 -15.52 5.00 28.49
CA GLY A 282 -16.95 4.87 28.20
C GLY A 282 -17.65 6.20 27.92
N ASN A 283 -16.92 7.24 27.51
CA ASN A 283 -17.53 8.53 27.18
C ASN A 283 -18.12 8.52 25.79
N THR A 284 -19.24 9.20 25.60
CA THR A 284 -19.93 9.30 24.32
C THR A 284 -20.21 10.75 23.96
N ALA A 285 -19.71 11.22 22.82
CA ALA A 285 -20.05 12.51 22.25
C ALA A 285 -20.69 12.32 20.88
N THR A 286 -21.87 12.87 20.69
CA THR A 286 -22.68 12.72 19.47
C THR A 286 -23.12 14.09 18.96
N VAL A 287 -22.84 14.37 17.70
CA VAL A 287 -23.38 15.51 16.95
C VAL A 287 -24.29 15.00 15.84
N GLU A 288 -25.50 15.53 15.78
CA GLU A 288 -26.46 15.39 14.68
C GLU A 288 -26.87 16.79 14.20
N GLY A 289 -26.32 17.28 13.10
CA GLY A 289 -26.58 18.60 12.53
C GLY A 289 -25.32 19.35 12.10
N ASP A 290 -25.50 20.42 11.33
CA ASP A 290 -24.39 21.16 10.73
C ASP A 290 -23.83 22.24 11.68
N GLY A 291 -22.52 22.48 11.62
CA GLY A 291 -21.87 23.54 12.39
C GLY A 291 -21.93 23.34 13.91
N SER A 292 -22.00 22.10 14.38
CA SER A 292 -22.30 21.75 15.76
C SER A 292 -21.12 21.09 16.49
N PHE A 293 -21.11 21.19 17.83
CA PHE A 293 -20.03 20.68 18.66
C PHE A 293 -20.53 19.91 19.90
N ALA A 294 -20.03 18.69 20.12
CA ALA A 294 -20.26 17.91 21.34
C ALA A 294 -18.95 17.49 22.01
N SER A 295 -18.87 17.60 23.34
CA SER A 295 -17.76 17.07 24.12
C SER A 295 -18.23 16.33 25.35
N ALA A 296 -17.75 15.10 25.52
CA ALA A 296 -17.90 14.27 26.71
C ALA A 296 -16.51 13.87 27.20
N SER A 297 -15.97 14.64 28.14
CA SER A 297 -14.62 14.41 28.66
C SER A 297 -14.64 13.72 30.02
N ALA A 298 -13.49 13.23 30.49
CA ALA A 298 -13.29 12.67 31.83
C ALA A 298 -14.12 13.36 32.95
N PRO A 299 -14.67 12.57 33.91
CA PRO A 299 -14.36 11.18 34.25
C PRO A 299 -15.18 10.19 33.40
N ASP A 300 -15.21 8.92 33.80
CA ASP A 300 -15.84 7.85 33.04
C ASP A 300 -17.37 8.01 32.86
N GLY A 301 -17.87 7.58 31.71
CA GLY A 301 -19.29 7.36 31.46
C GLY A 301 -20.11 8.61 31.15
N PHE A 302 -19.49 9.70 30.72
CA PHE A 302 -20.22 10.90 30.30
C PHE A 302 -20.79 10.75 28.90
N GLU A 303 -22.02 11.24 28.74
CA GLU A 303 -22.74 11.21 27.49
C GLU A 303 -23.17 12.64 27.13
N LYS A 304 -22.79 13.07 25.92
CA LYS A 304 -23.23 14.33 25.37
C LYS A 304 -23.79 14.15 23.96
N ILE A 305 -25.07 14.44 23.82
CA ILE A 305 -25.75 14.48 22.53
C ILE A 305 -26.12 15.92 22.19
N VAL A 306 -25.81 16.34 20.98
CA VAL A 306 -26.15 17.64 20.40
C VAL A 306 -26.93 17.40 19.11
N VAL A 307 -28.18 17.88 19.07
CA VAL A 307 -29.08 17.75 17.92
C VAL A 307 -29.50 19.13 17.42
N GLY A 308 -29.36 19.32 16.11
CA GLY A 308 -29.70 20.55 15.38
C GLY A 308 -28.47 21.40 15.03
N ASP A 309 -28.68 22.35 14.13
CA ASP A 309 -27.59 23.12 13.53
C ASP A 309 -27.09 24.25 14.44
N GLY A 310 -25.78 24.49 14.42
CA GLY A 310 -25.12 25.58 15.14
C GLY A 310 -25.20 25.43 16.65
N GLN A 311 -25.36 24.20 17.15
CA GLN A 311 -25.52 23.92 18.57
C GLN A 311 -24.21 23.47 19.20
N GLY A 312 -24.11 23.64 20.51
CA GLY A 312 -22.93 23.25 21.26
C GLY A 312 -23.29 22.68 22.62
N GLY A 313 -22.51 21.72 23.09
CA GLY A 313 -22.51 21.44 24.51
C GLY A 313 -21.38 20.56 25.00
N PHE A 314 -21.15 20.67 26.30
CA PHE A 314 -20.14 19.95 27.04
C PHE A 314 -20.84 19.06 28.07
N CYS A 315 -20.18 17.97 28.43
CA CYS A 315 -20.44 17.21 29.64
C CYS A 315 -19.09 17.03 30.34
N THR A 316 -18.92 17.72 31.47
CA THR A 316 -17.71 17.69 32.29
C THR A 316 -18.08 17.62 33.78
N VAL A 317 -17.11 17.38 34.67
CA VAL A 317 -17.32 17.21 36.14
C VAL A 317 -18.07 18.39 36.81
N ASN A 318 -18.20 19.53 36.13
CA ASN A 318 -18.83 20.73 36.67
C ASN A 318 -20.25 21.02 36.14
N ASP A 319 -20.87 20.10 35.41
CA ASP A 319 -22.27 20.20 34.93
C ASP A 319 -23.28 19.48 35.84
#